data_AF-I3S9A5-F1
#
_entry.id   AF-I3S9A5-F1
#
_cell.length_a   1.000
_cell.length_b   1.000
_cell.length_c   1.000
_cell.angle_alpha   90.00
_cell.angle_beta   90.00
_cell.angle_gamma   90.00
#
_symmetry.space_group_name_H-M   'P 1'
#
loop_
_entity.id
_entity.type
_entity.pdbx_description
1 polymer ?
#
loop_
_entity_poly.entity_id
_entity_poly.type
_entity_poly.pdbx_seq_one_letter_code
_entity_poly.pdbx_strand_id
1 'polypeptide(L)'
;MRVTVAFNRFGSGLIERMPRVRFGYAHVVNNRYDEWLMYAIGGSADPTIFSEGNYFIASNDFAAKQVTKRETSGKWNNWKWRSSKDEFINGAYFVPSGYGSCTPMYSFAQKFNAAQPSMVPLLTLNAGPLDCNVNKAC
;
A
#
# COMPACT_ATOMS: atom_id res chain seq x y z
N MET A 1 9.26 14.26 -4.13
CA MET A 1 8.31 13.39 -4.88
C MET A 1 7.08 13.14 -4.02
N ARG A 2 5.88 13.14 -4.62
CA ARG A 2 4.61 12.76 -3.98
C ARG A 2 3.91 11.76 -4.91
N VAL A 3 3.48 10.62 -4.39
CA VAL A 3 2.86 9.54 -5.19
C VAL A 3 1.56 9.11 -4.53
N THR A 4 0.56 8.83 -5.34
CA THR A 4 -0.65 8.11 -4.96
C THR A 4 -0.61 6.74 -5.62
N VAL A 5 -0.67 5.68 -4.83
CA VAL A 5 -0.81 4.30 -5.32
C VAL A 5 -2.22 3.87 -4.95
N ALA A 6 -3.09 3.74 -5.95
CA ALA A 6 -4.51 3.47 -5.71
C ALA A 6 -5.08 2.44 -6.67
N PHE A 7 -6.01 1.62 -6.16
CA PHE A 7 -6.79 0.64 -6.92
C PHE A 7 -5.96 -0.39 -7.69
N ASN A 8 -4.76 -0.73 -7.19
CA ASN A 8 -3.92 -1.77 -7.76
C ASN A 8 -4.20 -3.13 -7.11
N ARG A 9 -3.98 -4.20 -7.87
CA ARG A 9 -3.86 -5.56 -7.34
C ARG A 9 -2.40 -6.02 -7.41
N PHE A 10 -1.80 -6.20 -6.23
CA PHE A 10 -0.50 -6.84 -6.07
C PHE A 10 -0.73 -8.33 -5.81
N GLY A 11 -0.46 -9.16 -6.82
CA GLY A 11 -0.78 -10.59 -6.80
C GLY A 11 0.19 -11.44 -5.96
N SER A 12 -0.22 -12.69 -5.71
CA SER A 12 0.58 -13.69 -4.99
C SER A 12 1.95 -13.92 -5.64
N GLY A 13 2.94 -14.24 -4.81
CA GLY A 13 4.31 -14.54 -5.27
C GLY A 13 5.20 -13.32 -5.45
N LEU A 14 4.67 -12.10 -5.29
CA LEU A 14 5.49 -10.89 -5.22
C LEU A 14 6.33 -10.90 -3.93
N ILE A 15 7.63 -10.67 -4.09
CA ILE A 15 8.56 -10.77 -2.96
C ILE A 15 8.47 -9.53 -2.07
N GLU A 16 8.59 -8.35 -2.66
CA GLU A 16 8.71 -7.09 -1.93
C GLU A 16 8.40 -5.85 -2.78
N ARG A 17 8.39 -4.66 -2.15
CA ARG A 17 8.43 -3.32 -2.78
C ARG A 17 7.13 -2.85 -3.46
N MET A 18 6.01 -2.93 -2.74
CA MET A 18 4.68 -2.56 -3.21
C MET A 18 4.03 -1.42 -2.37
N PRO A 19 4.61 -0.20 -2.27
CA PRO A 19 5.87 0.25 -2.86
C PRO A 19 7.05 0.16 -1.89
N ARG A 20 8.28 0.38 -2.40
CA ARG A 20 9.45 0.76 -1.58
C ARG A 20 9.79 2.23 -1.82
N VAL A 21 9.68 3.06 -0.79
CA VAL A 21 9.82 4.52 -0.90
C VAL A 21 11.16 4.99 -0.32
N ARG A 22 11.84 5.93 -0.99
CA ARG A 22 12.99 6.63 -0.45
C ARG A 22 12.79 8.13 -0.57
N PHE A 23 12.80 8.82 0.57
CA PHE A 23 12.37 10.22 0.70
C PHE A 23 10.95 10.49 0.19
N GLY A 24 10.39 11.65 0.53
CA GLY A 24 9.11 12.11 0.00
C GLY A 24 7.89 11.45 0.64
N TYR A 25 6.81 11.34 -0.12
CA TYR A 25 5.49 10.97 0.38
C TYR A 25 4.79 9.96 -0.54
N ALA A 26 4.19 8.92 0.05
CA ALA A 26 3.31 7.98 -0.63
C ALA A 26 1.97 7.87 0.11
N HIS A 27 0.88 8.13 -0.60
CA HIS A 27 -0.46 7.71 -0.19
C HIS A 27 -0.79 6.38 -0.89
N VAL A 28 -0.93 5.32 -0.11
CA VAL A 28 -1.22 3.97 -0.55
C VAL A 28 -2.65 3.68 -0.13
N VAL A 29 -3.58 3.65 -1.07
CA VAL A 29 -5.03 3.65 -0.76
C VAL A 29 -5.83 2.68 -1.60
N ASN A 30 -6.69 1.90 -0.95
CA ASN A 30 -7.58 0.91 -1.60
C ASN A 30 -6.88 -0.02 -2.61
N ASN A 31 -5.68 -0.48 -2.30
CA ASN A 31 -4.99 -1.53 -3.07
C ASN A 31 -5.20 -2.89 -2.41
N ARG A 32 -5.21 -3.93 -3.24
CA ARG A 32 -5.27 -5.33 -2.81
C ARG A 32 -3.87 -5.93 -2.81
N TYR A 33 -3.52 -6.63 -1.74
CA TYR A 33 -2.25 -7.33 -1.58
C TYR A 33 -2.52 -8.80 -1.29
N ASP A 34 -2.13 -9.66 -2.24
CA ASP A 34 -2.23 -11.10 -2.14
C ASP A 34 -0.84 -11.68 -1.80
N GLU A 35 -0.70 -12.31 -0.63
CA GLU A 35 0.35 -13.28 -0.28
C GLU A 35 1.80 -12.90 -0.66
N TRP A 36 2.29 -11.76 -0.16
CA TRP A 36 3.69 -11.37 -0.35
C TRP A 36 4.66 -12.32 0.38
N LEU A 37 5.91 -12.39 -0.11
CA LEU A 37 6.92 -13.32 0.40
C LEU A 37 7.94 -12.69 1.36
N MET A 38 8.01 -11.36 1.47
CA MET A 38 8.90 -10.69 2.43
C MET A 38 8.23 -9.48 3.12
N TYR A 39 7.82 -8.47 2.35
CA TYR A 39 7.02 -7.35 2.86
C TYR A 39 6.21 -6.71 1.73
N ALA A 40 5.08 -6.11 2.05
CA ALA A 40 4.32 -5.34 1.06
C ALA A 40 4.90 -3.93 0.90
N ILE A 41 4.88 -3.14 1.97
CA ILE A 41 5.24 -1.73 1.96
C ILE A 41 6.59 -1.53 2.66
N GLY A 42 7.51 -0.82 2.02
CA GLY A 42 8.82 -0.57 2.61
C GLY A 42 9.40 0.80 2.31
N GLY A 43 10.56 1.07 2.89
CA GLY A 43 11.23 2.33 2.63
C GLY A 43 12.51 2.55 3.40
N SER A 44 13.26 3.56 2.95
CA SER A 44 14.54 3.98 3.52
C SER A 44 14.66 5.51 3.50
N ALA A 45 15.52 6.07 4.33
CA ALA A 45 15.80 7.51 4.37
C ALA A 45 14.55 8.39 4.59
N ASP A 46 13.80 8.07 5.66
CA ASP A 46 12.67 8.88 6.19
C ASP A 46 11.59 9.27 5.17
N PRO A 47 10.94 8.31 4.50
CA PRO A 47 9.74 8.60 3.72
C PRO A 47 8.52 8.73 4.65
N THR A 48 7.55 9.56 4.25
CA THR A 48 6.20 9.53 4.83
C THR A 48 5.33 8.56 4.02
N ILE A 49 4.72 7.60 4.70
CA ILE A 49 3.84 6.61 4.09
C ILE A 49 2.50 6.63 4.82
N PHE A 50 1.44 6.88 4.06
CA PHE A 50 0.08 6.78 4.56
C PHE A 50 -0.64 5.64 3.84
N SER A 51 -0.96 4.58 4.59
CA SER A 51 -1.76 3.44 4.15
C SER A 51 -3.21 3.66 4.59
N GLU A 52 -4.14 3.71 3.64
CA GLU A 52 -5.56 3.94 3.92
C GLU A 52 -6.49 2.95 3.18
N GLY A 53 -7.30 2.20 3.93
CA GLY A 53 -8.35 1.35 3.35
C GLY A 53 -7.86 0.26 2.39
N ASN A 54 -6.61 -0.21 2.52
CA ASN A 54 -6.08 -1.32 1.74
C ASN A 54 -6.54 -2.66 2.32
N TYR A 55 -6.46 -3.70 1.48
CA TYR A 55 -6.83 -5.05 1.82
C TYR A 55 -5.61 -5.97 1.73
N PHE A 56 -5.10 -6.41 2.89
CA PHE A 56 -3.87 -7.19 3.00
C PHE A 56 -4.17 -8.64 3.38
N ILE A 57 -3.84 -9.57 2.50
CA ILE A 57 -3.85 -11.01 2.79
C ILE A 57 -2.40 -11.46 2.91
N ALA A 58 -1.91 -11.71 4.13
CA ALA A 58 -0.57 -12.26 4.29
C ALA A 58 -0.47 -13.70 3.77
N SER A 59 0.70 -14.10 3.29
CA SER A 59 0.97 -15.49 2.90
C SER A 59 0.96 -16.40 4.14
N ASN A 60 0.96 -17.72 3.94
CA ASN A 60 1.01 -18.69 5.04
C ASN A 60 2.39 -18.77 5.72
N ASP A 61 3.41 -18.10 5.18
CA ASP A 61 4.71 -17.99 5.83
C ASP A 61 4.62 -17.08 7.06
N PHE A 62 5.03 -17.60 8.22
CA PHE A 62 5.08 -16.84 9.47
C PHE A 62 6.08 -15.68 9.42
N ALA A 63 7.11 -15.75 8.56
CA ALA A 63 8.07 -14.67 8.36
C ALA A 63 7.49 -13.50 7.54
N ALA A 64 6.37 -13.69 6.83
CA ALA A 64 5.81 -12.72 5.90
C ALA A 64 4.46 -12.13 6.37
N LYS A 65 4.24 -12.03 7.68
CA LYS A 65 3.02 -11.42 8.26
C LYS A 65 3.06 -9.91 8.36
N GLN A 66 4.25 -9.34 8.54
CA GLN A 66 4.39 -7.90 8.67
C GLN A 66 4.30 -7.22 7.31
N VAL A 67 3.33 -6.32 7.14
CA VAL A 67 3.14 -5.52 5.93
C VAL A 67 4.33 -4.59 5.67
N THR A 68 4.98 -4.12 6.75
CA THR A 68 5.95 -3.02 6.70
C THR A 68 7.39 -3.46 6.91
N LYS A 69 8.33 -2.98 6.07
CA LYS A 69 9.78 -3.14 6.31
C LYS A 69 10.56 -1.84 6.18
N ARG A 70 11.26 -1.44 7.25
CA ARG A 70 12.19 -0.31 7.23
C ARG A 70 13.57 -0.82 6.81
N GLU A 71 14.07 -0.33 5.68
CA GLU A 71 15.39 -0.66 5.14
C GLU A 71 16.44 0.30 5.74
N THR A 72 16.75 0.11 7.03
CA THR A 72 17.77 0.89 7.75
C THR A 72 18.26 0.15 8.99
N SER A 73 19.53 0.34 9.35
CA SER A 73 20.09 -0.05 10.65
C SER A 73 19.97 1.05 11.72
N GLY A 74 19.55 2.26 11.31
CA GLY A 74 19.41 3.42 12.18
C GLY A 74 18.01 3.55 12.83
N LYS A 75 17.84 4.61 13.62
CA LYS A 75 16.56 4.92 14.26
C LYS A 75 15.52 5.38 13.22
N TRP A 76 14.40 4.65 13.14
CA TRP A 76 13.27 4.95 12.23
C TRP A 76 11.98 5.33 12.96
N ASN A 77 11.98 5.33 14.30
CA ASN A 77 10.79 5.54 15.13
C ASN A 77 10.07 6.87 14.84
N ASN A 78 10.78 7.86 14.32
CA ASN A 78 10.23 9.17 13.96
C ASN A 78 9.65 9.24 12.54
N TRP A 79 9.91 8.23 11.69
CA TRP A 79 9.41 8.20 10.31
C TRP A 79 7.90 8.04 10.32
N LYS A 80 7.19 8.87 9.56
CA LYS A 80 5.73 8.94 9.59
C LYS A 80 5.10 7.86 8.73
N TRP A 81 4.87 6.69 9.33
CA TRP A 81 4.24 5.54 8.68
C TRP A 81 2.95 5.21 9.41
N ARG A 82 1.81 5.42 8.75
CA ARG A 82 0.49 5.31 9.37
C ARG A 82 -0.42 4.41 8.55
N SER A 83 -1.22 3.62 9.25
CA SER A 83 -2.31 2.81 8.70
C SER A 83 -3.64 3.37 9.21
N SER A 84 -4.65 3.43 8.35
CA SER A 84 -6.00 3.91 8.65
C SER A 84 -7.03 3.06 7.91
N LYS A 85 -7.95 2.40 8.63
CA LYS A 85 -9.01 1.57 8.05
C LYS A 85 -8.51 0.43 7.15
N ASP A 86 -7.23 0.07 7.22
CA ASP A 86 -6.71 -1.10 6.51
C ASP A 86 -7.30 -2.37 7.11
N GLU A 87 -7.54 -3.37 6.26
CA GLU A 87 -8.01 -4.69 6.67
C GLU A 87 -6.88 -5.71 6.53
N PHE A 88 -6.68 -6.49 7.59
CA PHE A 88 -5.59 -7.44 7.71
C PHE A 88 -6.13 -8.85 7.87
N ILE A 89 -5.82 -9.71 6.91
CA ILE A 89 -6.27 -11.09 6.83
C ILE A 89 -5.07 -12.02 6.99
N ASN A 90 -5.33 -13.22 7.53
CA ASN A 90 -4.33 -14.27 7.74
C ASN A 90 -3.16 -13.81 8.63
N GLY A 91 -3.46 -13.04 9.68
CA GLY A 91 -2.45 -12.55 10.63
C GLY A 91 -1.55 -11.44 10.10
N ALA A 92 -1.89 -10.82 8.96
CA ALA A 92 -1.21 -9.62 8.51
C ALA A 92 -1.26 -8.52 9.59
N TYR A 93 -0.23 -7.66 9.65
CA TYR A 93 -0.27 -6.49 10.51
C TYR A 93 0.65 -5.37 10.02
N PHE A 94 0.29 -4.14 10.38
CA PHE A 94 1.06 -2.94 10.10
C PHE A 94 1.69 -2.40 11.38
N VAL A 95 2.99 -2.08 11.35
CA VAL A 95 3.68 -1.44 12.47
C VAL A 95 3.77 0.06 12.17
N PRO A 96 3.02 0.93 12.87
CA PRO A 96 3.08 2.37 12.66
C PRO A 96 4.28 3.02 13.34
N SER A 97 4.67 4.20 12.88
CA SER A 97 5.70 5.04 13.49
C SER A 97 5.49 6.52 13.19
N GLY A 98 6.17 7.38 13.94
CA GLY A 98 6.06 8.83 13.81
C GLY A 98 4.72 9.38 14.31
N TYR A 99 4.75 10.66 14.70
CA TYR A 99 3.58 11.42 15.13
C TYR A 99 3.25 12.53 14.13
N GLY A 100 2.03 13.04 14.22
CA GLY A 100 1.52 14.12 13.36
C GLY A 100 0.70 13.63 12.18
N SER A 101 0.20 14.58 11.38
CA SER A 101 -0.66 14.29 10.24
C SER A 101 0.11 13.64 9.10
N CYS A 102 -0.51 12.62 8.50
CA CYS A 102 -0.09 12.00 7.23
C CYS A 102 -1.13 12.23 6.13
N THR A 103 -2.11 13.11 6.36
CA THR A 103 -3.15 13.44 5.40
C THR A 103 -2.53 13.92 4.10
N PRO A 104 -2.96 13.38 2.94
CA PRO A 104 -2.46 13.82 1.66
C PRO A 104 -2.86 15.28 1.40
N MET A 105 -1.89 16.10 1.00
CA MET A 105 -2.10 17.50 0.62
C MET A 105 -2.63 17.59 -0.81
N TYR A 106 -3.80 16.99 -1.05
CA TYR A 106 -4.47 17.01 -2.36
C TYR A 106 -5.11 18.36 -2.64
N SER A 107 -4.97 18.83 -3.89
CA SER A 107 -5.85 19.88 -4.41
C SER A 107 -7.28 19.36 -4.55
N PHE A 108 -8.23 20.26 -4.78
CA PHE A 108 -9.63 19.87 -4.99
C PHE A 108 -9.79 18.84 -6.12
N ALA A 109 -9.08 19.02 -7.24
CA ALA A 109 -9.11 18.11 -8.39
C ALA A 109 -8.44 16.75 -8.12
N GLN A 110 -7.57 16.65 -7.12
CA GLN A 110 -6.89 15.42 -6.73
C GLN A 110 -7.61 14.65 -5.64
N LYS A 111 -8.59 15.27 -4.98
CA LYS A 111 -9.25 14.72 -3.80
C LYS A 111 -10.21 13.61 -4.20
N PHE A 112 -10.12 12.48 -3.51
CA PHE A 112 -11.07 11.38 -3.58
C PHE A 112 -11.23 10.79 -2.18
N ASN A 113 -12.29 9.99 -2.00
CA ASN A 113 -12.55 9.32 -0.73
C ASN A 113 -11.99 7.89 -0.77
N ALA A 114 -11.31 7.49 0.30
CA ALA A 114 -10.98 6.08 0.50
C ALA A 114 -12.26 5.28 0.78
N ALA A 115 -12.46 4.23 0.00
CA ALA A 115 -13.54 3.27 0.20
C ALA A 115 -13.27 2.36 1.41
N GLN A 116 -14.30 1.62 1.83
CA GLN A 116 -14.14 0.58 2.86
C GLN A 116 -13.19 -0.52 2.35
N PRO A 117 -12.28 -1.05 3.20
CA PRO A 117 -11.29 -2.04 2.78
C PRO A 117 -11.94 -3.33 2.25
N SER A 118 -13.09 -3.74 2.80
CA SER A 118 -13.85 -4.92 2.36
C SER A 118 -14.35 -4.83 0.92
N MET A 119 -14.45 -3.61 0.35
CA MET A 119 -14.85 -3.39 -1.05
C MET A 119 -13.66 -3.45 -2.01
N VAL A 120 -12.41 -3.42 -1.52
CA VAL A 120 -11.20 -3.40 -2.35
C VAL A 120 -11.11 -4.60 -3.30
N PRO A 121 -11.48 -5.85 -2.91
CA PRO A 121 -11.54 -6.97 -3.84
C PRO A 121 -12.40 -6.69 -5.09
N LEU A 122 -13.51 -5.96 -4.93
CA LEU A 122 -14.37 -5.57 -6.05
C LEU A 122 -13.80 -4.38 -6.82
N LEU A 123 -13.29 -3.36 -6.12
CA LEU A 123 -12.70 -2.16 -6.74
C LEU A 123 -11.47 -2.46 -7.60
N THR A 124 -10.76 -3.56 -7.30
CA THR A 124 -9.54 -3.99 -8.00
C THR A 124 -9.78 -5.17 -8.94
N LEU A 125 -11.04 -5.53 -9.21
CA LEU A 125 -11.40 -6.68 -10.05
C LEU A 125 -10.84 -6.54 -11.47
N ASN A 126 -10.88 -5.33 -12.03
CA ASN A 126 -10.42 -5.00 -13.37
C ASN A 126 -9.01 -4.38 -13.37
N ALA A 127 -8.21 -4.62 -12.33
CA ALA A 127 -6.83 -4.15 -12.29
C ALA A 127 -6.00 -4.89 -13.36
N GLY A 128 -5.31 -4.12 -14.21
CA GLY A 128 -4.55 -4.66 -15.33
C GLY A 128 -4.77 -3.84 -16.61
N PRO A 129 -4.19 -4.28 -17.74
CA PRO A 129 -4.52 -3.70 -19.03
C PRO A 129 -6.00 -3.95 -19.37
N LEU A 130 -6.59 -3.04 -20.15
CA LEU A 130 -7.93 -3.25 -20.70
C LEU A 130 -7.92 -4.42 -21.68
N ASP A 131 -9.02 -5.15 -21.74
CA ASP A 131 -9.22 -6.19 -22.75
C ASP A 131 -9.28 -5.55 -24.15
N CYS A 132 -8.34 -5.94 -25.00
CA CYS A 132 -8.29 -5.44 -26.36
C CYS A 132 -9.25 -6.18 -27.29
N ASN A 133 -10.11 -5.41 -27.95
CA ASN A 133 -11.01 -5.90 -28.97
C ASN A 133 -10.49 -5.49 -30.35
N VAL A 134 -10.52 -6.42 -31.31
CA VAL A 134 -10.14 -6.14 -32.70
C VAL A 134 -10.91 -4.91 -33.21
N ASN A 135 -10.20 -3.95 -33.82
CA ASN A 135 -10.73 -2.67 -34.32
C ASN A 135 -11.25 -1.67 -33.28
N LYS A 136 -10.90 -1.80 -31.99
CA LYS A 136 -11.13 -0.77 -30.97
C LYS A 136 -9.81 -0.26 -30.39
N ALA A 137 -9.76 1.03 -30.04
CA ALA A 137 -8.60 1.58 -29.37
C ALA A 137 -8.44 0.97 -27.97
N CYS A 138 -7.21 0.57 -27.66
CA CYS A 138 -6.64 0.36 -26.34
C CYS A 138 -5.53 1.41 -26.17
#